data_AF-A0A317PLU9-F1
#
_entry.id   AF-A0A317PLU9-F1
#
_cell.length_a   1.000
_cell.length_b   1.000
_cell.length_c   1.000
_cell.angle_alpha   90.00
_cell.angle_beta   90.00
_cell.angle_gamma   90.00
#
_symmetry.space_group_name_H-M   'P 1'
#
loop_
_entity.id
_entity.type
_entity.pdbx_description
1 polymer ?
#
loop_
_entity_poly.entity_id
_entity_poly.type
_entity_poly.pdbx_seq_one_letter_code
_entity_poly.pdbx_strand_id
1 'polypeptide(L)'
;MGQIIVRQLEEAVLEAVKRRAVANKRSTEAEVRAILTDAVGLSTPRADDRHPRTFRDFVGIAANRRTQDEIDTYVRALRDEWDR
;
A
#
# COMPACT_ATOMS: atom_id res chain seq x y z
N MET A 1 18.61 -10.68 1.31
CA MET A 1 18.07 -9.43 1.87
C MET A 1 18.84 -8.27 1.26
N GLY A 2 18.15 -7.21 0.84
CA GLY A 2 18.80 -5.98 0.36
C GLY A 2 19.14 -5.05 1.53
N GLN A 3 20.24 -4.30 1.40
CA GLN A 3 20.64 -3.26 2.35
C GLN A 3 20.58 -1.90 1.64
N ILE A 4 20.03 -0.89 2.32
CA ILE A 4 19.95 0.49 1.83
C ILE A 4 20.61 1.39 2.86
N ILE A 5 21.44 2.32 2.38
CA ILE A 5 22.08 3.35 3.21
C ILE A 5 21.49 4.70 2.81
N VAL A 6 20.77 5.35 3.73
CA VAL A 6 20.30 6.72 3.55
C VAL A 6 21.33 7.66 4.18
N ARG A 7 21.93 8.52 3.35
CA ARG A 7 22.92 9.53 3.78
C ARG A 7 22.26 10.91 3.80
N GLN A 8 22.87 11.85 4.51
CA GLN A 8 22.39 13.25 4.59
C GLN A 8 20.94 13.35 5.08
N LEU A 9 20.57 12.48 6.03
CA LEU A 9 19.29 12.59 6.71
C LEU A 9 19.35 13.76 7.69
N GLU A 10 18.36 14.64 7.62
CA GLU A 10 18.24 15.73 8.58
C GLU A 10 18.08 15.19 10.01
N GLU A 11 18.80 15.79 10.97
CA GLU A 11 18.80 15.34 12.37
C GLU A 11 17.39 15.35 12.97
N ALA A 12 16.57 16.35 12.62
CA ALA A 12 15.18 16.45 13.06
C ALA A 12 14.35 15.22 12.63
N VAL A 13 14.60 14.69 11.43
CA VAL A 13 13.92 13.50 10.90
C VAL A 13 14.41 12.26 11.64
N LEU A 14 15.72 12.15 11.87
CA LEU A 14 16.29 11.03 12.64
C LEU A 14 15.68 10.94 14.04
N GLU A 15 15.58 12.06 14.75
CA GLU A 15 14.98 12.14 16.08
C GLU A 15 13.48 11.83 16.07
N ALA A 16 12.75 12.30 15.06
CA ALA A 16 11.34 11.96 14.91
C ALA A 16 11.13 10.45 14.70
N VAL A 17 11.98 9.79 13.91
CA VAL A 17 11.93 8.35 13.67
C VAL A 17 12.29 7.57 14.94
N LYS A 18 13.35 7.97 15.67
CA LYS A 18 13.70 7.34 16.95
C LYS A 18 12.56 7.43 17.97
N ARG A 19 11.94 8.60 18.12
CA ARG A 19 10.80 8.81 19.01
C ARG A 19 9.62 7.90 18.63
N ARG A 20 9.33 7.77 17.34
CA ARG A 20 8.28 6.87 16.84
C ARG A 20 8.62 5.40 17.10
N ALA A 21 9.88 5.00 16.93
CA ALA A 21 10.35 3.64 17.22
C ALA A 21 10.16 3.27 18.70
N VAL A 22 10.48 4.20 19.61
CA VAL A 22 10.24 4.04 21.06
C VAL A 22 8.74 3.88 21.35
N ALA A 23 7.89 4.72 20.76
CA ALA A 23 6.43 4.63 20.94
C ALA A 23 5.87 3.29 20.47
N ASN A 24 6.41 2.73 19.39
CA ASN A 24 6.00 1.44 18.83
C ASN A 24 6.71 0.23 19.46
N LYS A 25 7.59 0.43 20.45
CA LYS A 25 8.41 -0.63 21.09
C LYS A 25 9.21 -1.46 20.08
N ARG A 26 9.78 -0.80 19.07
CA ARG A 26 10.59 -1.41 17.99
C ARG A 26 11.96 -0.75 17.92
N SER A 27 12.92 -1.42 17.25
CA SER A 27 14.19 -0.77 16.89
C SER A 27 13.97 0.28 15.81
N THR A 28 14.87 1.27 15.73
CA THR A 28 14.80 2.33 14.71
C THR A 28 14.80 1.75 13.30
N GLU A 29 15.61 0.72 13.03
CA GLU A 29 15.63 0.05 11.73
C GLU A 29 14.30 -0.68 11.44
N ALA A 30 13.72 -1.36 12.43
CA ALA A 30 12.44 -2.02 12.27
C ALA A 30 11.30 -1.03 12.03
N GLU A 31 11.37 0.17 12.64
CA GLU A 31 10.42 1.25 12.39
C GLU A 31 10.59 1.83 10.99
N VAL A 32 11.83 2.09 10.53
CA VAL A 32 12.09 2.53 9.15
C VAL A 32 11.55 1.50 8.15
N ARG A 33 11.77 0.21 8.41
CA ARG A 33 11.21 -0.86 7.58
C ARG A 33 9.69 -0.82 7.57
N ALA A 34 9.05 -0.66 8.73
CA ALA A 34 7.60 -0.56 8.82
C ALA A 34 7.05 0.65 8.04
N ILE A 35 7.70 1.81 8.15
CA ILE A 35 7.35 3.03 7.40
C ILE A 35 7.47 2.78 5.90
N LEU A 36 8.57 2.18 5.45
CA LEU A 36 8.78 1.89 4.03
C LEU A 36 7.77 0.87 3.51
N THR A 37 7.53 -0.22 4.25
CA THR A 37 6.52 -1.24 3.93
C THR A 37 5.12 -0.62 3.81
N ASP A 38 4.77 0.32 4.68
CA ASP A 38 3.51 1.04 4.66
C ASP A 38 3.39 1.99 3.46
N ALA A 39 4.45 2.74 3.17
CA ALA A 39 4.50 3.67 2.04
C ALA A 39 4.34 2.97 0.69
N VAL A 40 4.83 1.73 0.55
CA VAL A 40 4.65 0.93 -0.67
C VAL A 40 3.38 0.07 -0.66
N GLY A 41 2.51 0.20 0.35
CA GLY A 41 1.25 -0.53 0.45
C GLY A 41 1.42 -2.03 0.71
N LEU A 42 2.58 -2.47 1.21
CA LEU A 42 2.85 -3.87 1.56
C LEU A 42 2.53 -4.18 3.02
N SER A 43 2.02 -3.21 3.80
CA SER A 43 1.48 -3.45 5.12
C SER A 43 0.36 -4.47 5.03
N THR A 44 0.51 -5.61 5.71
CA THR A 44 -0.58 -6.57 5.89
C THR A 44 -1.78 -5.84 6.47
N PRO A 45 -2.99 -6.00 5.91
CA PRO A 45 -4.17 -5.27 6.35
C PRO A 45 -4.36 -5.50 7.84
N ARG A 46 -4.39 -4.39 8.59
CA ARG A 46 -4.66 -4.37 10.02
C ARG A 46 -6.03 -5.03 10.23
N ALA A 47 -6.14 -5.99 11.14
CA ALA A 47 -7.36 -6.81 11.32
C ALA A 47 -8.64 -6.00 11.71
N ASP A 48 -8.51 -4.69 11.97
CA ASP A 48 -9.63 -3.76 12.17
C ASP A 48 -10.19 -3.14 10.87
N ASP A 49 -9.54 -3.34 9.73
CA ASP A 49 -10.06 -2.96 8.41
C ASP A 49 -11.04 -4.04 7.89
N ARG A 50 -11.93 -4.53 8.76
CA ARG A 50 -13.10 -5.34 8.37
C ARG A 50 -14.19 -4.45 7.77
N HIS A 51 -13.85 -3.74 6.70
CA HIS A 51 -14.83 -3.52 5.65
C HIS A 51 -14.59 -4.61 4.61
N PRO A 52 -15.62 -5.38 4.22
CA PRO A 52 -15.49 -6.25 3.07
C PRO A 52 -15.28 -5.35 1.84
N ARG A 53 -14.01 -5.12 1.50
CA ARG A 53 -13.59 -4.48 0.25
C ARG A 53 -13.96 -5.43 -0.89
N THR A 54 -15.25 -5.41 -1.22
CA THR A 54 -15.76 -6.03 -2.43
C THR A 54 -15.11 -5.33 -3.62
N PHE A 55 -14.96 -6.04 -4.73
CA PHE A 55 -14.35 -5.57 -5.98
C PHE A 55 -14.93 -4.22 -6.47
N ARG A 56 -16.12 -3.85 -6.00
CA ARG A 56 -16.76 -2.53 -6.17
C ARG A 56 -15.96 -1.35 -5.61
N ASP A 57 -15.29 -1.49 -4.47
CA ASP A 57 -14.54 -0.38 -3.86
C ASP A 57 -13.24 -0.07 -4.62
N PHE A 58 -12.63 -1.09 -5.24
CA PHE A 58 -11.42 -0.92 -6.05
C PHE A 58 -11.71 -0.17 -7.36
N VAL A 59 -12.95 -0.26 -7.86
CA VAL A 59 -13.41 0.38 -9.11
C VAL A 59 -14.12 1.73 -8.83
N GLY A 60 -14.38 2.05 -7.55
CA GLY A 60 -15.19 3.18 -7.10
C GLY A 60 -14.61 4.58 -7.34
N ILE A 61 -13.38 4.72 -7.82
CA ILE A 61 -12.79 6.03 -8.15
C ILE A 61 -12.68 6.25 -9.68
N ALA A 62 -12.75 5.20 -10.51
CA ALA A 62 -12.67 5.33 -11.97
C ALA A 62 -14.03 5.23 -12.68
N ALA A 63 -15.08 4.73 -12.02
CA ALA A 63 -16.33 4.35 -12.67
C ALA A 63 -17.51 5.31 -12.42
N ASN A 64 -17.32 6.63 -12.47
CA ASN A 64 -18.45 7.57 -12.40
C ASN A 64 -19.32 7.60 -13.69
N ARG A 65 -19.51 6.48 -14.39
CA ARG A 65 -20.53 6.30 -15.45
C ARG A 65 -20.62 4.92 -16.13
N ARG A 66 -19.95 3.87 -15.63
CA ARG A 66 -20.02 2.55 -16.28
C ARG A 66 -20.86 1.57 -15.48
N THR A 67 -21.77 0.87 -16.16
CA THR A 67 -22.60 -0.17 -15.54
C THR A 67 -21.78 -1.45 -15.35
N GLN A 68 -22.24 -2.33 -14.46
CA GLN A 68 -21.54 -3.59 -14.13
C GLN A 68 -21.27 -4.44 -15.39
N ASP A 69 -22.22 -4.48 -16.34
CA ASP A 69 -22.12 -5.24 -17.59
C ASP A 69 -21.02 -4.70 -18.53
N GLU A 70 -20.79 -3.39 -18.52
CA GLU A 70 -19.71 -2.77 -19.31
C GLU A 70 -18.33 -3.11 -18.73
N ILE A 71 -18.23 -3.23 -17.41
CA ILE A 71 -17.00 -3.63 -16.74
C ILE A 71 -16.68 -5.09 -17.08
N ASP A 72 -17.67 -5.98 -17.00
CA ASP A 72 -17.48 -7.40 -17.32
C ASP A 72 -17.10 -7.62 -18.79
N THR A 73 -17.71 -6.84 -19.70
CA THR A 73 -17.37 -6.86 -21.12
C THR A 73 -15.94 -6.36 -21.37
N TYR A 74 -15.52 -5.29 -20.69
CA TYR A 74 -14.15 -4.75 -20.80
C TYR A 74 -13.10 -5.73 -20.25
N VAL A 75 -13.36 -6.36 -19.10
CA VAL A 75 -12.45 -7.34 -18.49
C VAL A 75 -12.28 -8.56 -19.38
N ARG A 76 -13.36 -9.04 -20.01
CA ARG A 76 -13.30 -10.15 -20.98
C ARG A 76 -12.48 -9.77 -22.21
N ALA A 77 -12.72 -8.60 -22.79
CA ALA A 77 -11.96 -8.11 -23.94
C ALA A 77 -10.45 -7.99 -23.65
N LEU A 78 -10.09 -7.52 -22.45
CA LEU A 78 -8.69 -7.49 -22.02
C LEU A 78 -8.11 -8.90 -21.94
N ARG A 79 -8.82 -9.83 -21.30
CA ARG A 79 -8.34 -11.21 -21.18
C ARG A 79 -8.08 -11.85 -22.55
N ASP A 80 -9.00 -11.67 -23.49
CA ASP A 80 -8.90 -12.23 -24.83
C ASP A 80 -7.75 -11.59 -25.65
N GLU A 81 -7.36 -10.34 -25.34
CA GLU A 81 -6.20 -9.67 -25.93
C GLU A 81 -4.86 -10.22 -25.40
N TRP A 82 -4.82 -10.67 -24.14
CA TRP A 82 -3.63 -11.26 -23.52
C TRP A 82 -3.45 -12.75 -23.86
N ASP A 83 -4.53 -13.46 -24.19
CA ASP A 83 -4.52 -14.88 -24.59
C ASP A 83 -4.19 -15.08 -26.10
N ARG A 84 -3.96 -14.00 -26.87
CA ARG A 84 -3.55 -14.02 -28.29
C ARG A 84 -2.07 -13.72 -28.46
#